data_AF-A0A2M7MDW6-F1
#
_entry.id   AF-A0A2M7MDW6-F1
#
_cell.length_a   1.000
_cell.length_b   1.000
_cell.length_c   1.000
_cell.angle_alpha   90.00
_cell.angle_beta   90.00
_cell.angle_gamma   90.00
#
_symmetry.space_group_name_H-M   'P 1'
#
loop_
_entity.id
_entity.type
_entity.pdbx_description
1 polymer ?
#
loop_
_entity_poly.entity_id
_entity_poly.type
_entity_poly.pdbx_seq_one_letter_code
_entity_poly.pdbx_strand_id
1 'polypeptide(L)'
;MQTQTTQIRVTLPVKLQGFLQTKANKYGLSLSGYIRNLVINDVQDVKYPVFEMSDQSVSDFHESMEAEKNGNLVVTDDVSQLLKDL
;
A
#
# COMPACT_ATOMS: atom_id res chain seq x y z
N MET A 1 -6.01 -11.02 9.71
CA MET A 1 -5.25 -9.77 9.96
C MET A 1 -6.04 -8.89 10.91
N GLN A 2 -5.47 -8.55 12.06
CA GLN A 2 -6.10 -7.63 13.01
C GLN A 2 -5.94 -6.21 12.47
N THR A 3 -7.05 -5.54 12.14
CA THR A 3 -7.01 -4.18 11.58
C THR A 3 -6.44 -3.23 12.63
N GLN A 4 -5.19 -2.78 12.44
CA GLN A 4 -4.61 -1.76 13.31
C GLN A 4 -5.33 -0.44 13.05
N THR A 5 -5.96 0.11 14.09
CA THR A 5 -6.64 1.41 14.02
C THR A 5 -5.86 2.41 14.86
N THR A 6 -5.60 3.59 14.30
CA THR A 6 -4.92 4.70 14.98
C THR A 6 -5.89 5.87 15.11
N GLN A 7 -5.93 6.49 16.30
CA GLN A 7 -6.74 7.69 16.56
C GLN A 7 -5.93 8.95 16.29
N ILE A 8 -6.53 9.91 15.58
CA ILE A 8 -5.92 11.22 15.32
C ILE A 8 -6.71 12.29 16.10
N ARG A 9 -6.02 13.04 16.96
CA ARG A 9 -6.57 14.20 17.68
C ARG A 9 -5.84 15.45 17.23
N VAL A 10 -6.59 16.45 16.76
CA VAL A 10 -6.03 17.72 16.27
C VAL A 10 -6.77 18.87 16.94
N THR A 11 -6.01 19.86 17.43
CA THR A 11 -6.54 21.12 17.93
C THR A 11 -6.46 22.16 16.82
N LEU A 12 -7.60 22.77 16.47
CA LEU A 12 -7.68 23.76 15.40
C LEU A 12 -8.26 25.07 15.95
N PRO A 13 -7.79 26.24 15.45
CA PRO A 13 -8.47 27.50 15.69
C PRO A 13 -9.91 27.47 15.17
N VAL A 14 -10.84 28.12 15.88
CA VAL A 14 -12.29 28.10 15.56
C VAL A 14 -12.58 28.49 14.11
N LYS A 15 -11.90 29.51 13.59
CA LYS A 15 -12.05 29.95 12.19
C LYS A 15 -11.67 28.87 11.19
N LEU A 16 -10.59 28.13 11.45
CA LEU A 16 -10.12 27.06 10.58
C LEU A 16 -11.05 25.85 10.63
N GLN A 17 -11.54 25.49 11.83
CA GLN A 17 -12.54 24.45 11.98
C GLN A 17 -13.81 24.76 11.18
N GLY A 18 -14.31 26.00 11.27
CA GLY A 18 -15.47 26.44 10.49
C GLY A 18 -15.24 26.32 8.98
N PHE A 19 -14.08 26.75 8.49
CA PHE A 19 -13.74 26.64 7.08
C PHE A 19 -13.68 25.18 6.58
N LEU A 20 -13.06 24.29 7.37
CA LEU A 20 -13.01 22.86 7.05
C LEU A 20 -14.40 22.23 7.08
N GLN A 21 -15.26 22.63 8.03
CA GLN A 21 -16.64 22.15 8.10
C GLN A 21 -17.44 22.56 6.86
N THR A 22 -17.31 23.80 6.39
CA THR A 22 -17.97 24.24 5.15
C THR A 22 -17.50 23.43 3.94
N LYS A 23 -16.20 23.14 3.82
CA LYS A 23 -15.68 22.28 2.75
C LYS A 23 -16.19 20.85 2.86
N ALA A 24 -16.21 20.26 4.05
CA ALA A 24 -16.73 18.92 4.27
C ALA A 24 -18.22 18.84 3.87
N ASN A 25 -19.02 19.82 4.28
CA ASN A 25 -20.44 19.91 3.96
C ASN A 25 -20.69 20.01 2.44
N LYS A 26 -19.84 20.75 1.70
CA LYS A 26 -19.95 20.85 0.22
C LYS A 26 -19.90 19.47 -0.45
N TYR A 27 -19.16 18.52 0.12
CA TYR A 27 -19.03 17.16 -0.39
C TYR A 27 -19.92 16.15 0.33
N GLY A 28 -20.83 16.60 1.21
CA GLY A 28 -21.69 15.72 2.01
C GLY A 28 -20.91 14.85 3.02
N LEU A 29 -19.69 15.26 3.37
CA LEU A 29 -18.81 14.52 4.28
C LEU A 29 -18.90 15.05 5.71
N SER A 30 -18.70 14.17 6.68
CA SER A 30 -18.35 14.61 8.04
C SER A 30 -16.96 15.26 8.04
N LEU A 31 -16.67 16.09 9.05
CA LEU A 31 -15.35 16.71 9.18
C LEU A 31 -14.23 15.65 9.26
N SER A 32 -14.45 14.55 9.99
CA SER A 32 -13.51 13.44 10.08
C SER A 32 -13.32 12.71 8.75
N GLY A 33 -14.39 12.51 7.98
CA GLY A 33 -14.33 11.94 6.64
C GLY A 33 -13.55 12.82 5.67
N TYR A 34 -13.76 14.13 5.74
CA TYR A 34 -13.01 15.10 4.94
C TYR A 34 -11.52 15.12 5.32
N ILE A 35 -11.18 15.09 6.61
CA ILE A 35 -9.78 15.01 7.07
C ILE A 35 -9.13 13.71 6.59
N ARG A 36 -9.82 12.57 6.71
CA ARG A 36 -9.32 11.28 6.19
C ARG A 36 -9.03 11.38 4.69
N ASN A 37 -9.94 11.96 3.92
CA ASN A 37 -9.74 12.14 2.48
C ASN A 37 -8.52 13.02 2.18
N LEU A 38 -8.29 14.10 2.93
CA LEU A 38 -7.10 14.93 2.77
C LEU A 38 -5.81 14.14 3.04
N VAL A 39 -5.77 13.36 4.12
CA VAL A 39 -4.61 12.53 4.46
C VAL A 39 -4.31 11.51 3.37
N ILE A 40 -5.34 10.83 2.84
CA ILE A 40 -5.16 9.85 1.76
C ILE A 40 -4.60 10.52 0.51
N ASN A 41 -5.17 11.65 0.09
CA ASN A 41 -4.73 12.35 -1.12
C ASN A 41 -3.33 12.96 -0.97
N ASP A 42 -2.88 13.26 0.26
CA ASP A 42 -1.53 13.74 0.52
C ASP A 42 -0.48 12.63 0.33
N VAL A 43 -0.80 11.40 0.70
CA VAL A 43 0.13 10.26 0.65
C VAL A 43 -0.01 9.38 -0.58
N GLN A 44 -1.08 9.53 -1.37
CA GLN A 44 -1.37 8.64 -2.50
C GLN A 44 -0.25 8.59 -3.55
N ASP A 45 0.44 9.72 -3.75
CA ASP A 45 1.51 9.88 -4.74
C ASP A 45 2.91 9.69 -4.14
N VAL A 46 2.99 9.47 -2.82
CA VAL A 46 4.24 9.19 -2.14
C VAL A 46 4.62 7.74 -2.47
N LYS A 47 5.65 7.58 -3.31
CA LYS A 47 6.25 6.27 -3.56
C LYS A 47 6.67 5.68 -2.21
N TYR A 48 6.13 4.51 -1.88
CA TYR A 48 6.61 3.74 -0.74
C TYR A 48 8.12 3.58 -0.87
N PRO A 49 8.90 3.79 0.21
CA PRO A 49 10.32 3.53 0.17
C PRO A 49 10.52 2.06 -0.18
N VAL A 50 11.14 1.81 -1.33
CA VAL A 50 11.63 0.48 -1.67
C VAL A 50 12.92 0.28 -0.91
N PHE A 51 12.99 -0.81 -0.16
CA PHE A 51 14.23 -1.22 0.50
C PHE A 51 15.10 -1.93 -0.54
N GLU A 52 16.42 -1.78 -0.39
CA GLU A 52 17.35 -2.58 -1.18
C GLU A 52 17.09 -4.07 -0.90
N MET A 53 17.04 -4.87 -1.96
CA MET A 53 16.90 -6.32 -1.82
C MET A 53 18.10 -6.88 -1.05
N SER A 54 17.87 -7.91 -0.23
CA SER A 54 18.99 -8.61 0.41
C SER A 54 19.88 -9.27 -0.66
N ASP A 55 21.17 -9.46 -0.36
CA ASP A 55 22.10 -10.13 -1.27
C ASP A 55 21.57 -11.50 -1.72
N GLN A 56 20.90 -12.24 -0.81
CA GLN A 56 20.25 -13.51 -1.13
C GLN A 56 19.14 -13.34 -2.16
N SER A 57 18.24 -12.37 -1.94
CA SER A 57 17.12 -12.11 -2.86
C SER A 57 17.62 -11.66 -4.24
N VAL A 58 18.72 -10.91 -4.31
CA VAL A 58 19.36 -10.53 -5.57
C VAL A 58 19.94 -11.75 -6.29
N SER A 59 20.60 -12.65 -5.55
CA SER A 59 21.14 -13.90 -6.08
C SER A 59 20.03 -14.80 -6.65
N ASP A 60 18.98 -15.06 -5.87
CA ASP A 60 17.86 -15.91 -6.27
C ASP A 60 17.14 -15.35 -7.50
N PHE A 61 17.00 -14.01 -7.57
CA PHE A 61 16.44 -13.33 -8.73
C PHE A 61 17.30 -13.56 -9.97
N HIS A 62 18.63 -13.41 -9.87
CA HIS A 62 19.52 -13.66 -11.00
C HIS A 62 19.48 -15.12 -11.47
N GLU A 63 19.50 -16.08 -10.54
CA GLU A 63 19.38 -17.51 -10.88
C GLU A 63 18.07 -17.80 -11.62
N SER A 64 16.95 -17.23 -11.14
CA SER A 64 15.64 -17.37 -11.76
C SER A 64 15.60 -16.78 -13.18
N MET A 65 16.18 -15.59 -13.38
CA MET A 65 16.28 -14.94 -14.69
C MET A 65 17.13 -15.74 -15.68
N GLU A 66 18.22 -16.36 -15.22
CA GLU A 66 19.04 -17.23 -16.06
C GLU A 66 18.33 -18.56 -16.37
N ALA A 67 17.58 -19.12 -15.41
CA ALA A 67 16.75 -20.30 -15.65
C ALA A 67 15.66 -20.03 -16.70
N GLU A 68 15.02 -18.85 -16.66
CA GLU A 68 14.06 -18.40 -17.68
C GLU A 68 14.71 -18.33 -19.07
N LYS A 69 15.84 -17.63 -19.20
CA LYS A 69 16.57 -17.50 -20.48
C LYS A 69 17.00 -18.85 -21.06
N ASN A 70 17.41 -19.76 -20.19
CA ASN A 70 17.88 -21.09 -20.59
C ASN A 70 16.75 -22.10 -20.80
N GLY A 71 15.48 -21.71 -20.55
CA GLY A 71 14.32 -22.58 -20.68
C GLY A 71 14.19 -23.65 -19.60
N ASN A 72 14.93 -23.50 -18.49
CA ASN A 72 14.96 -24.45 -17.37
C ASN A 72 13.85 -24.14 -16.34
N LEU A 73 12.66 -23.78 -16.82
CA LEU A 73 11.52 -23.49 -15.96
C LEU A 73 10.73 -24.76 -15.70
N VAL A 74 10.28 -24.94 -14.45
CA VAL A 74 9.28 -25.96 -14.12
C VAL A 74 7.93 -25.46 -14.60
N VAL A 75 7.45 -26.02 -15.71
CA VAL A 75 6.11 -25.75 -16.24
C VAL A 75 5.14 -26.77 -15.66
N THR A 76 4.00 -26.31 -15.15
CA THR A 76 2.95 -27.17 -14.63
C THR A 76 1.58 -26.70 -15.11
N ASP A 77 0.76 -27.64 -15.56
CA ASP A 77 -0.63 -27.41 -15.94
C ASP A 77 -1.59 -27.56 -14.74
N ASP A 78 -1.09 -28.03 -13.59
CA ASP A 78 -1.87 -28.21 -12.36
C ASP A 78 -1.27 -27.41 -11.20
N VAL A 79 -1.87 -26.25 -10.96
CA VAL A 79 -1.54 -25.34 -9.85
C VAL A 79 -1.76 -26.02 -8.48
N SER A 80 -2.73 -26.93 -8.37
CA SER A 80 -3.03 -27.61 -7.10
C SER A 80 -1.92 -28.57 -6.69
N GLN A 81 -1.30 -29.22 -7.68
CA GLN A 81 -0.18 -30.11 -7.45
C GLN A 81 1.10 -29.30 -7.15
N LEU A 82 1.35 -28.23 -7.89
CA LEU A 82 2.48 -27.32 -7.62
C LEU A 82 2.51 -26.81 -6.18
N LEU A 83 1.36 -26.39 -5.65
CA LEU A 83 1.26 -25.87 -4.28
C LEU A 83 1.46 -26.94 -3.19
N LYS A 84 1.35 -28.22 -3.53
CA LYS A 84 1.66 -29.33 -2.60
C LYS A 84 3.15 -29.68 -2.59
N ASP A 85 3.85 -29.41 -3.69
CA ASP A 85 5.25 -29.78 -3.89
C ASP A 85 6.23 -28.67 -3.47
N LEU A 86 5.73 -27.45 -3.22
CA LEU A 86 6.42 -26.30 -2.61
C LEU A 86 6.54 -26.45 -1.08
#